data_AF-A0A1A7YI51-F1
#
_entry.id   AF-A0A1A7YI51-F1
#
_cell.length_a   1.000
_cell.length_b   1.000
_cell.length_c   1.000
_cell.angle_alpha   90.00
_cell.angle_beta   90.00
_cell.angle_gamma   90.00
#
_symmetry.space_group_name_H-M   'P 1'
#
loop_
_entity.id
_entity.type
_entity.pdbx_description
1 polymer ?
#
loop_
_entity_poly.entity_id
_entity_poly.type
_entity_poly.pdbx_seq_one_letter_code
_entity_poly.pdbx_strand_id
1 'polypeptide(L)'
;MMDVHSDDYVLDLFEQMLVDMNLNEEKQQPLRQKDISIKREMVSQYLHTSKAVQDRTESSKSAVMYIQELKSDYRDPQLLSCLESLRVSLNNNPVSWVQNFGNEGLALLLNRLRRLQEEKEDVSGLGVKCQHEIIRCLKAIMNNKYGLKNMLESEEGIPLLVRSMVPRVPVMMVDAVKLLSAISIMEHPENLNERVLEAMTEEAERRDIERFQPLLTGMNNQNIALKAGCMQLINALISRGEELDFRIHIRSELLRLGLRDMLKEVRKIENEELKVQLQVFDEQAEDDSEELRIRLEDVRIEMDDVREVFDILVNTVKDSKAENYFL
;
A
#
# COMPACT_ATOMS: atom_id res chain seq x y z
N MET A 1 -0.02 10.41 -41.76
CA MET A 1 0.50 11.79 -41.67
C MET A 1 1.89 11.89 -41.00
N MET A 2 2.52 10.78 -40.58
CA MET A 2 3.85 10.84 -39.91
C MET A 2 5.06 10.63 -40.83
N ASP A 3 4.89 10.35 -42.12
CA ASP A 3 6.00 10.23 -43.10
C ASP A 3 6.76 11.55 -43.37
N VAL A 4 6.26 12.67 -42.84
CA VAL A 4 6.86 14.01 -43.06
C VAL A 4 7.76 14.43 -41.89
N HIS A 5 7.76 13.72 -40.76
CA HIS A 5 8.58 14.04 -39.61
C HIS A 5 9.97 13.36 -39.70
N SER A 6 11.02 14.06 -39.26
CA SER A 6 12.38 13.50 -39.17
C SER A 6 12.44 12.30 -38.23
N ASP A 7 13.37 11.37 -38.48
CA ASP A 7 13.57 10.20 -37.63
C ASP A 7 13.88 10.62 -36.18
N ASP A 8 14.67 11.69 -35.99
CA ASP A 8 15.00 12.22 -34.66
C ASP A 8 13.76 12.68 -33.89
N TYR A 9 12.84 13.40 -34.54
CA TYR A 9 11.59 13.85 -33.91
C TYR A 9 10.69 12.67 -33.51
N VAL A 10 10.67 11.61 -34.32
CA VAL A 10 9.93 10.39 -33.99
C VAL A 10 10.55 9.67 -32.80
N LEU A 11 11.88 9.61 -32.72
CA LEU A 11 12.58 9.00 -31.61
C LEU A 11 12.34 9.76 -30.30
N ASP A 12 12.33 11.09 -30.34
CA ASP A 12 12.00 11.92 -29.17
C ASP A 12 10.56 11.65 -28.67
N LEU A 13 9.59 11.61 -29.60
CA LEU A 13 8.20 11.26 -29.27
C LEU A 13 8.04 9.82 -28.78
N PHE A 14 8.86 8.90 -29.32
CA PHE A 14 8.86 7.50 -28.91
C PHE A 14 9.36 7.33 -27.48
N GLU A 15 10.43 8.02 -27.09
CA GLU A 15 10.92 8.02 -25.71
C GLU A 15 9.88 8.66 -24.76
N GLN A 16 9.23 9.76 -25.17
CA GLN A 16 8.13 10.35 -24.40
C GLN A 16 6.97 9.35 -24.21
N MET A 17 6.59 8.61 -25.24
CA MET A 17 5.55 7.57 -25.17
C MET A 17 5.95 6.44 -24.21
N LEU A 18 7.21 5.98 -24.23
CA LEU A 18 7.68 4.93 -23.32
C LEU A 18 7.60 5.35 -21.85
N VAL A 19 7.98 6.60 -21.55
CA VAL A 19 7.82 7.18 -20.22
C VAL A 19 6.35 7.25 -19.83
N ASP A 20 5.48 7.68 -20.75
CA ASP A 20 4.05 7.83 -20.50
C ASP A 20 3.30 6.50 -20.34
N MET A 21 3.86 5.41 -20.86
CA MET A 21 3.35 4.04 -20.67
C MET A 21 3.79 3.38 -19.35
N ASN A 22 4.58 4.07 -18.52
CA ASN A 22 5.04 3.58 -17.21
C ASN A 22 5.74 2.19 -17.27
N LEU A 23 6.54 1.94 -18.31
CA LEU A 23 7.28 0.70 -18.48
C LEU A 23 8.63 0.77 -17.77
N ASN A 24 9.08 -0.33 -17.13
CA ASN A 24 10.44 -0.44 -16.59
C ASN A 24 11.48 -0.65 -17.71
N GLU A 25 12.77 -0.44 -17.42
CA GLU A 25 13.85 -0.53 -18.42
C GLU A 25 13.88 -1.87 -19.16
N GLU A 26 13.67 -2.97 -18.44
CA GLU A 26 13.62 -4.33 -18.98
C GLU A 26 12.53 -4.49 -20.06
N LYS A 27 11.36 -3.87 -19.88
CA LYS A 27 10.27 -3.86 -20.87
C LYS A 27 10.47 -2.82 -21.97
N GLN A 28 11.19 -1.74 -21.70
CA GLN A 28 11.51 -0.72 -22.72
C GLN A 28 12.57 -1.21 -23.72
N GLN A 29 13.55 -1.98 -23.27
CA GLN A 29 14.66 -2.46 -24.09
C GLN A 29 14.23 -3.19 -25.38
N PRO A 30 13.29 -4.16 -25.38
CA PRO A 30 12.84 -4.81 -26.60
C PRO A 30 12.09 -3.86 -27.54
N LEU A 31 11.46 -2.80 -27.02
CA LEU A 31 10.79 -1.78 -27.83
C LEU A 31 11.80 -0.84 -28.48
N ARG A 32 12.90 -0.51 -27.79
CA ARG A 32 14.00 0.30 -28.33
C ARG A 32 14.76 -0.41 -29.46
N GLN A 33 14.81 -1.75 -29.44
CA GLN A 33 15.44 -2.57 -30.49
C GLN A 33 14.61 -2.69 -31.77
N LYS A 34 13.36 -2.20 -31.79
CA LYS A 34 12.51 -2.24 -32.99
C LYS A 34 12.98 -1.25 -34.06
N ASP A 35 12.70 -1.60 -35.32
CA ASP A 35 12.95 -0.73 -36.47
C ASP A 35 12.18 0.58 -36.38
N ILE A 36 12.72 1.63 -37.01
CA ILE A 36 12.13 2.97 -37.00
C ILE A 36 10.71 3.00 -37.60
N SER A 37 10.40 2.12 -38.55
CA SER A 37 9.06 1.98 -39.14
C SER A 37 8.01 1.57 -38.10
N ILE A 38 8.34 0.60 -37.24
CA ILE A 38 7.47 0.14 -36.16
C ILE A 38 7.32 1.25 -35.11
N LYS A 39 8.41 1.94 -34.75
CA LYS A 39 8.37 3.07 -33.81
C LYS A 39 7.47 4.20 -34.34
N ARG A 40 7.54 4.51 -35.63
CA ARG A 40 6.65 5.46 -36.31
C ARG A 40 5.18 5.04 -36.19
N GLU A 41 4.86 3.77 -36.42
CA GLU A 41 3.49 3.28 -36.26
C GLU A 41 2.99 3.41 -34.82
N MET A 42 3.81 3.00 -33.84
CA MET A 42 3.47 3.10 -32.41
C MET A 42 3.21 4.53 -31.98
N VAL A 43 4.10 5.47 -32.34
CA VAL A 43 3.92 6.90 -32.02
C VAL A 43 2.67 7.45 -32.73
N SER A 44 2.37 7.01 -33.95
CA SER A 44 1.15 7.43 -34.67
C SER A 44 -0.10 7.01 -33.89
N GLN A 45 -0.16 5.75 -33.46
CA GLN A 45 -1.28 5.20 -32.69
C GLN A 45 -1.41 5.88 -31.32
N TYR A 46 -0.28 6.14 -30.65
CA TYR A 46 -0.23 6.89 -29.39
C TYR A 46 -0.81 8.29 -29.56
N LEU A 47 -0.36 9.06 -30.57
CA LEU A 47 -0.89 10.40 -30.83
C LEU A 47 -2.36 10.38 -31.22
N HIS A 48 -2.82 9.38 -31.97
CA HIS A 48 -4.24 9.23 -32.29
C HIS A 48 -5.08 8.93 -31.05
N THR A 49 -4.59 8.08 -30.14
CA THR A 49 -5.29 7.75 -28.90
C THR A 49 -5.30 8.94 -27.95
N SER A 50 -4.18 9.63 -27.77
CA SER A 50 -4.07 10.84 -26.94
C SER A 50 -4.91 12.01 -27.49
N LYS A 51 -4.98 12.18 -28.82
CA LYS A 51 -5.88 13.15 -29.45
C LYS A 51 -7.35 12.74 -29.37
N ALA A 52 -7.69 11.46 -29.49
CA ALA A 52 -9.07 10.99 -29.30
C ALA A 52 -9.54 11.15 -27.85
N VAL A 53 -8.61 11.12 -26.88
CA VAL A 53 -8.87 11.45 -25.46
C VAL A 53 -9.09 12.96 -25.25
N GLN A 54 -8.57 13.82 -26.14
CA GLN A 54 -8.81 15.28 -26.12
C GLN A 54 -10.03 15.72 -26.94
N ASP A 55 -10.21 15.18 -28.14
CA ASP A 55 -11.29 15.48 -29.07
C ASP A 55 -12.34 14.35 -29.07
N ARG A 56 -13.38 14.53 -28.24
CA ARG A 56 -14.65 13.79 -28.18
C ARG A 56 -14.81 12.59 -29.14
N THR A 57 -14.81 11.37 -28.59
CA THR A 57 -15.67 10.26 -29.06
C THR A 57 -16.05 9.35 -27.89
N GLU A 58 -17.21 8.70 -27.98
CA GLU A 58 -18.06 8.08 -26.95
C GLU A 58 -17.42 6.99 -26.03
N SER A 59 -16.10 6.79 -26.01
CA SER A 59 -15.47 5.65 -25.30
C SER A 59 -14.56 6.00 -24.12
N SER A 60 -14.10 7.25 -23.94
CA SER A 60 -13.38 7.65 -22.71
C SER A 60 -13.60 9.12 -22.34
N LYS A 61 -14.09 9.36 -21.12
CA LYS A 61 -14.26 10.71 -20.56
C LYS A 61 -12.88 11.31 -20.23
N SER A 62 -12.72 12.62 -20.38
CA SER A 62 -11.48 13.31 -19.97
C SER A 62 -11.35 13.34 -18.43
N ALA A 63 -10.13 13.51 -17.92
CA ALA A 63 -9.87 13.59 -16.48
C ALA A 63 -10.71 14.68 -15.78
N VAL A 64 -10.86 15.85 -16.43
CA VAL A 64 -11.67 16.97 -15.93
C VAL A 64 -13.15 16.61 -15.80
N MET A 65 -13.68 15.81 -16.72
CA MET A 65 -15.08 15.34 -16.62
C MET A 65 -15.27 14.44 -15.40
N TYR A 66 -14.33 13.52 -15.13
CA TYR A 66 -14.40 12.71 -13.91
C TYR A 66 -14.28 13.55 -12.64
N ILE A 67 -13.45 14.60 -12.62
CA ILE A 67 -13.36 15.53 -11.49
C ILE A 67 -14.71 16.22 -11.25
N GLN A 68 -15.37 16.71 -12.29
CA GLN A 68 -16.70 17.32 -12.19
C GLN A 68 -17.76 16.33 -11.71
N GLU A 69 -17.70 15.09 -12.20
CA GLU A 69 -18.57 14.00 -11.77
C GLU A 69 -18.34 13.68 -10.28
N LEU A 70 -17.10 13.51 -9.84
CA LEU A 70 -16.78 13.24 -8.43
C LEU A 70 -17.21 14.38 -7.49
N LYS A 71 -17.17 15.63 -7.95
CA LYS A 71 -17.71 16.80 -7.22
C LYS A 71 -19.23 16.78 -7.10
N SER A 72 -19.92 16.18 -8.07
CA SER A 72 -21.37 16.07 -8.05
C SER A 72 -21.81 15.13 -6.92
N ASP A 73 -22.97 15.42 -6.32
CA ASP A 73 -23.51 14.62 -5.21
C ASP A 73 -24.30 13.42 -5.77
N TYR A 74 -23.56 12.41 -6.22
CA TYR A 74 -24.15 11.20 -6.77
C TYR A 74 -24.78 10.33 -5.69
N ARG A 75 -25.88 9.66 -6.07
CA ARG A 75 -26.36 8.48 -5.34
C ARG A 75 -25.44 7.29 -5.60
N ASP A 76 -25.32 6.39 -4.64
CA ASP A 76 -24.39 5.25 -4.67
C ASP A 76 -24.35 4.44 -5.98
N PRO A 77 -25.46 4.14 -6.68
CA PRO A 77 -25.39 3.38 -7.94
C PRO A 77 -24.70 4.14 -9.07
N GLN A 78 -24.91 5.45 -9.14
CA GLN A 78 -24.28 6.32 -10.14
C GLN A 78 -22.81 6.54 -9.80
N LEU A 79 -22.50 6.71 -8.51
CA LEU A 79 -21.15 6.80 -8.02
C LEU A 79 -20.36 5.54 -8.36
N LEU A 80 -20.90 4.34 -8.12
CA LEU A 80 -20.23 3.09 -8.43
C LEU A 80 -19.90 2.99 -9.93
N SER A 81 -20.86 3.26 -10.81
CA SER A 81 -20.62 3.22 -12.26
C SER A 81 -19.56 4.24 -12.71
N CYS A 82 -19.57 5.44 -12.11
CA CYS A 82 -18.54 6.45 -12.34
C CYS A 82 -17.16 5.94 -11.90
N LEU A 83 -17.05 5.32 -10.72
CA LEU A 83 -15.80 4.80 -10.17
C LEU A 83 -15.26 3.62 -10.99
N GLU A 84 -16.11 2.70 -11.43
CA GLU A 84 -15.71 1.59 -12.30
C GLU A 84 -15.13 2.08 -13.64
N SER A 85 -15.77 3.09 -14.24
CA SER A 85 -15.30 3.74 -15.46
C SER A 85 -13.97 4.50 -15.22
N LEU A 86 -13.87 5.21 -14.11
CA LEU A 86 -12.66 5.93 -13.70
C LEU A 86 -11.50 4.97 -13.48
N ARG A 87 -11.71 3.83 -12.80
CA ARG A 87 -10.69 2.80 -12.60
C ARG A 87 -10.11 2.31 -13.92
N VAL A 88 -10.97 2.06 -14.91
CA VAL A 88 -10.53 1.62 -16.25
C VAL A 88 -9.68 2.71 -16.91
N SER A 89 -10.10 3.98 -16.81
CA SER A 89 -9.35 5.11 -17.34
C SER A 89 -7.98 5.28 -16.66
N LEU A 90 -7.91 5.13 -15.33
CA LEU A 90 -6.67 5.21 -14.56
C LEU A 90 -5.68 4.09 -14.89
N ASN A 91 -6.15 2.90 -15.26
CA ASN A 91 -5.27 1.76 -15.57
C ASN A 91 -4.77 1.75 -17.02
N ASN A 92 -5.61 2.21 -17.96
CA ASN A 92 -5.35 2.02 -19.39
C ASN A 92 -4.87 3.28 -20.09
N ASN A 93 -5.10 4.47 -19.52
CA ASN A 93 -4.59 5.70 -20.10
C ASN A 93 -3.14 5.98 -19.68
N PRO A 94 -2.41 6.80 -20.45
CA PRO A 94 -1.03 7.14 -20.12
C PRO A 94 -0.89 7.90 -18.78
N VAL A 95 0.33 7.93 -18.22
CA VAL A 95 0.64 8.62 -16.96
C VAL A 95 0.26 10.10 -17.01
N SER A 96 0.38 10.76 -18.16
CA SER A 96 -0.05 12.14 -18.41
C SER A 96 -1.53 12.34 -18.13
N TRP A 97 -2.37 11.33 -18.37
CA TRP A 97 -3.78 11.36 -17.99
C TRP A 97 -3.95 11.35 -16.47
N VAL A 98 -3.17 10.52 -15.76
CA VAL A 98 -3.14 10.49 -14.29
C VAL A 98 -2.63 11.81 -13.72
N GLN A 99 -1.66 12.44 -14.38
CA GLN A 99 -1.19 13.79 -14.04
C GLN A 99 -2.27 14.86 -14.21
N ASN A 100 -3.06 14.77 -15.29
CA ASN A 100 -4.20 15.66 -15.51
C ASN A 100 -5.35 15.44 -14.50
N PHE A 101 -5.53 14.21 -14.01
CA PHE A 101 -6.44 13.93 -12.89
C PHE A 101 -5.90 14.52 -11.58
N GLY A 102 -4.60 14.37 -11.36
CA GLY A 102 -3.80 15.16 -10.42
C GLY A 102 -4.24 15.09 -8.95
N ASN A 103 -3.74 16.07 -8.17
CA ASN A 103 -4.04 16.21 -6.75
C ASN A 103 -5.52 16.49 -6.48
N GLU A 104 -6.18 17.23 -7.37
CA GLU A 104 -7.59 17.54 -7.23
C GLU A 104 -8.46 16.28 -7.30
N GLY A 105 -8.23 15.43 -8.31
CA GLY A 105 -8.95 14.17 -8.46
C GLY A 105 -8.68 13.20 -7.31
N LEU A 106 -7.41 13.08 -6.88
CA LEU A 106 -7.04 12.26 -5.73
C LEU A 106 -7.74 12.74 -4.45
N ALA A 107 -7.69 14.05 -4.16
CA ALA A 107 -8.35 14.61 -2.98
C ALA A 107 -9.85 14.34 -2.98
N LEU A 108 -10.52 14.42 -4.13
CA LEU A 108 -11.95 14.08 -4.24
C LEU A 108 -12.22 12.60 -3.94
N LEU A 109 -11.39 11.68 -4.45
CA LEU A 109 -11.51 10.25 -4.15
C LEU A 109 -11.32 9.96 -2.66
N LEU A 110 -10.31 10.54 -2.04
CA LEU A 110 -10.04 10.39 -0.59
C LEU A 110 -11.19 10.96 0.24
N ASN A 111 -11.70 12.15 -0.12
CA ASN A 111 -12.86 12.74 0.54
C ASN A 111 -14.13 11.87 0.42
N ARG A 112 -14.35 11.22 -0.74
CA ARG A 112 -15.47 10.30 -0.95
C ARG A 112 -15.29 9.03 -0.11
N LEU A 113 -14.09 8.46 -0.09
CA LEU A 113 -13.76 7.29 0.73
C LEU A 113 -13.98 7.58 2.22
N ARG A 114 -13.52 8.74 2.72
CA ARG A 114 -13.73 9.16 4.11
C ARG A 114 -15.21 9.19 4.47
N ARG A 115 -16.04 9.84 3.66
CA ARG A 115 -17.50 9.92 3.90
C ARG A 115 -18.12 8.52 3.96
N LEU A 116 -17.81 7.67 2.99
CA LEU A 116 -18.33 6.30 2.95
C LEU A 116 -17.88 5.45 4.15
N GLN A 117 -16.70 5.71 4.71
CA GLN A 117 -16.20 5.01 5.90
C GLN A 117 -16.81 5.52 7.22
N GLU A 118 -17.26 6.78 7.24
CA GLU A 118 -17.93 7.40 8.40
C GLU A 118 -19.42 7.03 8.48
N GLU A 119 -20.02 6.65 7.35
CA GLU A 119 -21.41 6.20 7.26
C GLU A 119 -21.63 4.89 8.02
N LYS A 120 -22.45 4.95 9.08
CA LYS A 120 -22.70 3.81 10.00
C LYS A 120 -23.69 2.77 9.45
N GLU A 121 -24.51 3.14 8.46
CA GLU A 121 -25.57 2.30 7.91
C GLU A 121 -25.40 2.13 6.40
N ASP A 122 -24.74 1.06 5.96
CA ASP A 122 -24.79 0.63 4.54
C ASP A 122 -25.87 -0.44 4.37
N VAL A 123 -27.13 -0.01 4.39
CA VAL A 123 -28.31 -0.90 4.25
C VAL A 123 -28.29 -1.64 2.91
N SER A 124 -27.64 -1.07 1.88
CA SER A 124 -27.64 -1.59 0.51
C SER A 124 -26.41 -2.44 0.16
N GLY A 125 -25.35 -2.40 0.96
CA GLY A 125 -24.05 -2.98 0.64
C GLY A 125 -23.32 -2.28 -0.51
N LEU A 126 -23.88 -1.18 -1.02
CA LEU A 126 -23.37 -0.45 -2.18
C LEU A 126 -22.28 0.53 -1.78
N GLY A 127 -22.36 1.09 -0.57
CA GLY A 127 -21.30 1.92 0.00
C GLY A 127 -19.99 1.16 0.09
N VAL A 128 -20.01 -0.10 0.57
CA VAL A 128 -18.83 -0.97 0.61
C VAL A 128 -18.27 -1.28 -0.78
N LYS A 129 -19.14 -1.44 -1.80
CA LYS A 129 -18.68 -1.62 -3.19
C LYS A 129 -17.99 -0.36 -3.72
N CYS A 130 -18.56 0.82 -3.44
CA CYS A 130 -17.94 2.10 -3.78
C CYS A 130 -16.58 2.26 -3.08
N GLN A 131 -16.48 1.92 -1.79
CA GLN A 131 -15.21 1.94 -1.06
C GLN A 131 -14.17 1.06 -1.76
N HIS A 132 -14.51 -0.20 -2.07
CA HIS A 132 -13.59 -1.10 -2.75
C HIS A 132 -13.16 -0.57 -4.11
N GLU A 133 -14.08 -0.01 -4.89
CA GLU A 133 -13.76 0.55 -6.19
C GLU A 133 -12.84 1.78 -6.09
N ILE A 134 -13.01 2.62 -5.05
CA ILE A 134 -12.05 3.69 -4.75
C ILE A 134 -10.67 3.12 -4.43
N ILE A 135 -10.56 2.06 -3.62
CA ILE A 135 -9.26 1.41 -3.33
C ILE A 135 -8.59 0.90 -4.62
N ARG A 136 -9.37 0.37 -5.58
CA ARG A 136 -8.83 -0.02 -6.89
C ARG A 136 -8.39 1.17 -7.74
N CYS A 137 -9.09 2.30 -7.67
CA CYS A 137 -8.63 3.55 -8.28
C CYS A 137 -7.31 4.03 -7.65
N LEU A 138 -7.20 4.03 -6.31
CA LEU A 138 -5.97 4.40 -5.62
C LEU A 138 -4.81 3.47 -6.00
N LYS A 139 -5.07 2.16 -6.11
CA LYS A 139 -4.08 1.19 -6.62
C LYS A 139 -3.57 1.54 -8.01
N ALA A 140 -4.45 1.95 -8.92
CA ALA A 140 -4.05 2.39 -10.26
C ALA A 140 -3.24 3.70 -10.23
N ILE A 141 -3.65 4.67 -9.40
CA ILE A 141 -2.94 5.94 -9.21
C ILE A 141 -1.53 5.70 -8.66
N MET A 142 -1.38 4.85 -7.65
CA MET A 142 -0.10 4.55 -6.99
C MET A 142 0.83 3.67 -7.84
N ASN A 143 0.36 3.11 -8.96
CA ASN A 143 1.17 2.27 -9.83
C ASN A 143 2.24 3.06 -10.63
N ASN A 144 2.24 4.39 -10.55
CA ASN A 144 3.26 5.26 -11.16
C ASN A 144 3.84 6.22 -10.11
N LYS A 145 5.07 6.69 -10.35
CA LYS A 145 5.81 7.55 -9.41
C LYS A 145 5.07 8.84 -9.04
N TYR A 146 4.37 9.44 -10.01
CA TYR A 146 3.65 10.69 -9.79
C TYR A 146 2.47 10.50 -8.83
N GLY A 147 1.59 9.53 -9.10
CA GLY A 147 0.43 9.28 -8.26
C GLY A 147 0.79 8.75 -6.88
N LEU A 148 1.84 7.94 -6.78
CA LEU A 148 2.40 7.49 -5.50
C LEU A 148 2.91 8.67 -4.67
N LYS A 149 3.71 9.57 -5.26
CA LYS A 149 4.21 10.78 -4.56
C LYS A 149 3.04 11.59 -3.98
N ASN A 150 2.04 11.88 -4.80
CA ASN A 150 0.86 12.64 -4.36
C ASN A 150 0.08 11.93 -3.25
N MET A 151 0.02 10.60 -3.27
CA MET A 151 -0.62 9.80 -2.22
C MET A 151 0.14 9.91 -0.89
N LEU A 152 1.48 9.92 -0.92
CA LEU A 152 2.31 10.06 0.27
C LEU A 152 2.29 11.48 0.84
N GLU A 153 2.20 12.50 -0.01
CA GLU A 153 2.04 13.91 0.40
C GLU A 153 0.66 14.21 1.00
N SER A 154 -0.33 13.33 0.80
CA SER A 154 -1.65 13.46 1.43
C SER A 154 -1.63 13.01 2.89
N GLU A 155 -2.11 13.87 3.79
CA GLU A 155 -2.25 13.54 5.22
C GLU A 155 -3.20 12.37 5.46
N GLU A 156 -4.29 12.27 4.69
CA GLU A 156 -5.34 11.24 4.87
C GLU A 156 -5.11 9.98 4.04
N GLY A 157 -4.14 9.97 3.12
CA GLY A 157 -3.92 8.85 2.19
C GLY A 157 -3.71 7.51 2.91
N ILE A 158 -2.69 7.44 3.77
CA ILE A 158 -2.37 6.23 4.54
C ILE A 158 -3.48 5.89 5.57
N PRO A 159 -3.98 6.83 6.39
CA PRO A 159 -5.08 6.57 7.33
C PRO A 159 -6.33 5.95 6.67
N LEU A 160 -6.72 6.42 5.48
CA LEU A 160 -7.90 5.89 4.78
C LEU A 160 -7.67 4.48 4.19
N LEU A 161 -6.43 4.16 3.79
CA LEU A 161 -6.05 2.79 3.41
C LEU A 161 -6.10 1.85 4.61
N VAL A 162 -5.58 2.28 5.77
CA VAL A 162 -5.65 1.52 7.03
C VAL A 162 -7.10 1.25 7.43
N ARG A 163 -7.97 2.26 7.38
CA ARG A 163 -9.42 2.10 7.62
C ARG A 163 -10.10 1.11 6.68
N SER A 164 -9.55 0.91 5.48
CA SER A 164 -10.05 -0.04 4.49
C SER A 164 -9.63 -1.50 4.78
N MET A 165 -8.87 -1.74 5.85
CA MET A 165 -8.54 -3.08 6.34
C MET A 165 -9.73 -3.71 7.07
N VAL A 166 -10.77 -4.06 6.31
CA VAL A 166 -12.03 -4.63 6.82
C VAL A 166 -12.07 -6.14 6.56
N PRO A 167 -11.86 -7.01 7.57
CA PRO A 167 -11.77 -8.47 7.37
C PRO A 167 -13.06 -9.11 6.83
N ARG A 168 -14.21 -8.45 7.03
CA ARG A 168 -15.51 -8.88 6.50
C ARG A 168 -15.66 -8.62 4.99
N VAL A 169 -14.77 -7.84 4.39
CA VAL A 169 -14.71 -7.53 2.96
C VAL A 169 -13.33 -7.96 2.42
N PRO A 170 -13.06 -9.28 2.30
CA PRO A 170 -11.69 -9.78 2.12
C PRO A 170 -10.98 -9.23 0.89
N VAL A 171 -11.69 -9.07 -0.22
CA VAL A 171 -11.08 -8.62 -1.49
C VAL A 171 -10.61 -7.17 -1.40
N MET A 172 -11.37 -6.30 -0.73
CA MET A 172 -10.95 -4.91 -0.48
C MET A 172 -9.76 -4.87 0.47
N MET A 173 -9.81 -5.66 1.54
CA MET A 173 -8.71 -5.73 2.50
C MET A 173 -7.42 -6.26 1.85
N VAL A 174 -7.50 -7.23 0.92
CA VAL A 174 -6.33 -7.69 0.14
C VAL A 174 -5.70 -6.54 -0.64
N ASP A 175 -6.50 -5.74 -1.35
CA ASP A 175 -5.96 -4.60 -2.09
C ASP A 175 -5.35 -3.56 -1.14
N ALA A 176 -6.00 -3.27 -0.01
CA ALA A 176 -5.51 -2.31 0.98
C ALA A 176 -4.19 -2.76 1.62
N VAL A 177 -4.09 -4.00 2.12
CA VAL A 177 -2.86 -4.50 2.75
C VAL A 177 -1.72 -4.59 1.75
N LYS A 178 -1.96 -4.95 0.49
CA LYS A 178 -0.92 -4.96 -0.54
C LYS A 178 -0.35 -3.56 -0.83
N LEU A 179 -1.21 -2.54 -0.85
CA LEU A 179 -0.77 -1.14 -0.99
C LEU A 179 0.04 -0.69 0.23
N LEU A 180 -0.44 -0.98 1.44
CA LEU A 180 0.27 -0.65 2.67
C LEU A 180 1.63 -1.37 2.77
N SER A 181 1.69 -2.66 2.40
CA SER A 181 2.96 -3.40 2.36
C SER A 181 3.97 -2.76 1.41
N ALA A 182 3.52 -2.35 0.22
CA ALA A 182 4.37 -1.68 -0.75
C ALA A 182 4.87 -0.32 -0.23
N ILE A 183 4.02 0.44 0.46
CA ILE A 183 4.40 1.70 1.14
C ILE A 183 5.45 1.44 2.22
N SER A 184 5.25 0.44 3.08
CA SER A 184 6.15 0.16 4.20
C SER A 184 7.55 -0.28 3.73
N ILE A 185 7.65 -1.08 2.67
CA ILE A 185 8.93 -1.61 2.15
C ILE A 185 9.73 -0.55 1.36
N MET A 186 9.05 0.49 0.88
CA MET A 186 9.66 1.51 0.04
C MET A 186 10.80 2.25 0.74
N GLU A 187 11.91 2.45 0.02
CA GLU A 187 12.96 3.37 0.43
C GLU A 187 12.48 4.81 0.27
N HIS A 188 12.41 5.53 1.38
CA HIS A 188 11.97 6.92 1.44
C HIS A 188 12.72 7.63 2.58
N PRO A 189 12.95 8.96 2.50
CA PRO A 189 13.59 9.71 3.59
C PRO A 189 12.81 9.68 4.91
N GLU A 190 11.52 9.38 4.85
CA GLU A 190 10.64 9.20 6.02
C GLU A 190 10.48 7.71 6.33
N ASN A 191 10.35 7.36 7.61
CA ASN A 191 10.08 5.98 8.05
C ASN A 191 8.62 5.59 7.74
N LEU A 192 8.33 5.24 6.49
CA LEU A 192 6.97 4.95 6.02
C LEU A 192 6.33 3.76 6.73
N ASN A 193 7.12 2.77 7.16
CA ASN A 193 6.63 1.66 7.99
C ASN A 193 6.11 2.16 9.35
N GLU A 194 6.81 3.09 10.00
CA GLU A 194 6.36 3.71 11.24
C GLU A 194 5.11 4.58 11.02
N ARG A 195 5.05 5.34 9.92
CA ARG A 195 3.85 6.13 9.56
C ARG A 195 2.62 5.25 9.32
N VAL A 196 2.78 4.07 8.71
CA VAL A 196 1.69 3.09 8.58
C VAL A 196 1.30 2.54 9.96
N LEU A 197 2.27 2.23 10.82
CA LEU A 197 2.02 1.73 12.16
C LEU A 197 1.33 2.76 13.07
N GLU A 198 1.68 4.04 12.95
CA GLU A 198 1.03 5.16 13.61
C GLU A 198 -0.44 5.25 13.17
N ALA A 199 -0.71 5.26 11.87
CA ALA A 199 -2.07 5.27 11.34
C ALA A 199 -2.89 4.03 11.78
N MET A 200 -2.25 2.86 11.90
CA MET A 200 -2.87 1.67 12.49
C MET A 200 -3.20 1.86 13.97
N THR A 201 -2.32 2.50 14.72
CA THR A 201 -2.52 2.77 16.15
C THR A 201 -3.65 3.76 16.37
N GLU A 202 -3.67 4.89 15.65
CA GLU A 202 -4.74 5.88 15.72
C GLU A 202 -6.12 5.28 15.38
N GLU A 203 -6.17 4.45 14.33
CA GLU A 203 -7.43 3.80 13.93
C GLU A 203 -7.90 2.74 14.95
N ALA A 204 -6.96 2.09 15.62
CA ALA A 204 -7.25 1.14 16.70
C ALA A 204 -7.83 1.84 17.92
N GLU A 205 -7.22 2.95 18.35
CA GLU A 205 -7.69 3.80 19.43
C GLU A 205 -9.09 4.35 19.12
N ARG A 206 -9.31 4.84 17.89
CA ARG A 206 -10.62 5.31 17.44
C ARG A 206 -11.71 4.24 17.54
N ARG A 207 -11.35 2.97 17.39
CA ARG A 207 -12.27 1.83 17.37
C ARG A 207 -12.33 1.06 18.69
N ASP A 208 -11.51 1.44 19.68
CA ASP A 208 -11.34 0.72 20.95
C ASP A 208 -11.03 -0.77 20.74
N ILE A 209 -10.03 -1.04 19.88
CA ILE A 209 -9.53 -2.39 19.58
C ILE A 209 -7.99 -2.40 19.57
N GLU A 210 -7.40 -3.59 19.60
CA GLU A 210 -5.96 -3.77 19.39
C GLU A 210 -5.57 -3.45 17.94
N ARG A 211 -4.43 -2.76 17.74
CA ARG A 211 -4.02 -2.26 16.41
C ARG A 211 -3.78 -3.34 15.36
N PHE A 212 -3.37 -4.53 15.78
CA PHE A 212 -3.19 -5.67 14.88
C PHE A 212 -4.42 -6.57 14.75
N GLN A 213 -5.51 -6.31 15.48
CA GLN A 213 -6.71 -7.13 15.44
C GLN A 213 -7.29 -7.33 14.03
N PRO A 214 -7.33 -6.31 13.14
CA PRO A 214 -7.78 -6.51 11.76
C PRO A 214 -6.93 -7.53 11.00
N LEU A 215 -5.59 -7.46 11.14
CA LEU A 215 -4.67 -8.39 10.50
C LEU A 215 -4.86 -9.81 11.00
N LEU A 216 -4.99 -10.00 12.31
CA LEU A 216 -5.18 -11.32 12.91
C LEU A 216 -6.53 -11.94 12.53
N THR A 217 -7.57 -11.12 12.45
CA THR A 217 -8.88 -11.55 11.93
C THR A 217 -8.76 -11.96 10.46
N GLY A 218 -7.97 -11.24 9.66
CA GLY A 218 -7.65 -11.61 8.27
C GLY A 218 -6.85 -12.91 8.17
N MET A 219 -5.86 -13.11 9.05
CA MET A 219 -5.09 -14.35 9.16
C MET A 219 -5.95 -15.57 9.52
N ASN A 220 -7.09 -15.37 10.18
CA ASN A 220 -8.06 -16.43 10.48
C ASN A 220 -9.16 -16.61 9.39
N ASN A 221 -9.20 -15.76 8.35
CA ASN A 221 -10.21 -15.81 7.30
C ASN A 221 -10.01 -16.98 6.32
N GLN A 222 -11.06 -17.57 5.76
CA GLN A 222 -10.95 -18.67 4.78
C GLN A 222 -10.26 -18.25 3.46
N ASN A 223 -10.25 -16.95 3.14
CA ASN A 223 -9.62 -16.43 1.93
C ASN A 223 -8.09 -16.49 2.03
N ILE A 224 -7.48 -17.38 1.25
CA ILE A 224 -6.03 -17.61 1.22
C ILE A 224 -5.26 -16.36 0.80
N ALA A 225 -5.77 -15.60 -0.17
CA ALA A 225 -5.13 -14.35 -0.62
C ALA A 225 -5.15 -13.28 0.48
N LEU A 226 -6.19 -13.25 1.31
CA LEU A 226 -6.22 -12.38 2.49
C LEU A 226 -5.18 -12.79 3.52
N LYS A 227 -5.05 -14.10 3.83
CA LYS A 227 -3.98 -14.58 4.70
C LYS A 227 -2.60 -14.16 4.18
N ALA A 228 -2.36 -14.34 2.88
CA ALA A 228 -1.10 -13.95 2.24
C ALA A 228 -0.84 -12.45 2.38
N GLY A 229 -1.84 -11.61 2.07
CA GLY A 229 -1.72 -10.16 2.21
C GLY A 229 -1.52 -9.68 3.64
N CYS A 230 -2.19 -10.30 4.62
CA CYS A 230 -1.98 -9.99 6.03
C CYS A 230 -0.56 -10.36 6.48
N MET A 231 -0.07 -11.54 6.09
CA MET A 231 1.29 -11.96 6.39
C MET A 231 2.33 -11.04 5.74
N GLN A 232 2.07 -10.62 4.49
CA GLN A 232 2.91 -9.67 3.77
C GLN A 232 3.00 -8.32 4.50
N LEU A 233 1.90 -7.78 5.02
CA LEU A 233 1.94 -6.53 5.79
C LEU A 233 2.66 -6.69 7.13
N ILE A 234 2.46 -7.82 7.82
CA ILE A 234 3.20 -8.13 9.05
C ILE A 234 4.71 -8.11 8.79
N ASN A 235 5.17 -8.81 7.75
CA ASN A 235 6.58 -8.83 7.37
C ASN A 235 7.08 -7.44 6.99
N ALA A 236 6.30 -6.70 6.18
CA ALA A 236 6.66 -5.35 5.76
C ALA A 236 6.86 -4.37 6.94
N LEU A 237 6.05 -4.49 7.98
CA LEU A 237 6.16 -3.65 9.18
C LEU A 237 7.38 -4.03 10.04
N ILE A 238 7.71 -5.32 10.13
CA ILE A 238 8.82 -5.81 10.96
C ILE A 238 10.17 -5.64 10.24
N SER A 239 10.31 -6.14 9.02
CA SER A 239 11.59 -6.19 8.29
C SER A 239 12.17 -4.82 7.96
N ARG A 240 11.39 -3.74 8.07
CA ARG A 240 11.84 -2.36 7.85
C ARG A 240 12.27 -1.65 9.14
N GLY A 241 12.04 -2.25 10.30
CA GLY A 241 12.57 -1.73 11.56
C GLY A 241 14.08 -1.95 11.62
N GLU A 242 14.86 -0.86 11.58
CA GLU A 242 16.32 -0.93 11.66
C GLU A 242 16.78 -1.45 13.04
N GLU A 243 16.09 -1.04 14.10
CA GLU A 243 16.39 -1.43 15.47
C GLU A 243 15.83 -2.81 15.82
N LEU A 244 16.67 -3.67 16.41
CA LEU A 244 16.27 -4.98 16.92
C LEU A 244 15.11 -4.86 17.92
N ASP A 245 15.18 -3.88 18.83
CA ASP A 245 14.17 -3.67 19.87
C ASP A 245 12.78 -3.39 19.26
N PHE A 246 12.72 -2.60 18.19
CA PHE A 246 11.48 -2.38 17.45
C PHE A 246 10.94 -3.68 16.84
N ARG A 247 11.78 -4.45 16.14
CA ARG A 247 11.36 -5.72 15.50
C ARG A 247 10.83 -6.72 16.52
N ILE A 248 11.54 -6.88 17.63
CA ILE A 248 11.14 -7.77 18.73
C ILE A 248 9.86 -7.28 19.40
N HIS A 249 9.71 -5.97 19.61
CA HIS A 249 8.51 -5.39 20.21
C HIS A 249 7.26 -5.69 19.38
N ILE A 250 7.28 -5.37 18.09
CA ILE A 250 6.13 -5.59 17.18
C ILE A 250 5.82 -7.08 17.04
N ARG A 251 6.85 -7.92 16.87
CA ARG A 251 6.66 -9.38 16.80
C ARG A 251 6.06 -9.93 18.09
N SER A 252 6.54 -9.49 19.25
CA SER A 252 6.04 -9.96 20.55
C SER A 252 4.58 -9.56 20.77
N GLU A 253 4.17 -8.36 20.35
CA GLU A 253 2.78 -7.93 20.40
C GLU A 253 1.87 -8.82 19.53
N LEU A 254 2.25 -9.06 18.27
CA LEU A 254 1.51 -9.95 17.37
C LEU A 254 1.39 -11.39 17.92
N LEU A 255 2.48 -11.93 18.46
CA LEU A 255 2.47 -13.27 19.05
C LEU A 255 1.58 -13.34 20.30
N ARG A 256 1.58 -12.30 21.14
CA ARG A 256 0.72 -12.18 22.33
C ARG A 256 -0.77 -12.16 21.97
N LEU A 257 -1.12 -11.54 20.84
CA LEU A 257 -2.47 -11.51 20.30
C LEU A 257 -2.89 -12.81 19.59
N GLY A 258 -2.06 -13.86 19.62
CA GLY A 258 -2.40 -15.21 19.16
C GLY A 258 -1.88 -15.58 17.77
N LEU A 259 -1.03 -14.75 17.14
CA LEU A 259 -0.45 -15.07 15.82
C LEU A 259 0.26 -16.44 15.83
N ARG A 260 0.90 -16.81 16.95
CA ARG A 260 1.64 -18.08 17.09
C ARG A 260 0.80 -19.30 16.75
N ASP A 261 -0.44 -19.36 17.25
CA ASP A 261 -1.33 -20.50 17.01
C ASP A 261 -1.91 -20.47 15.60
N MET A 262 -2.21 -19.27 15.08
CA MET A 262 -2.67 -19.12 13.69
C MET A 262 -1.62 -19.61 12.69
N LEU A 263 -0.33 -19.30 12.92
CA LEU A 263 0.76 -19.76 12.05
C LEU A 263 0.86 -21.29 11.97
N LYS A 264 0.45 -22.03 13.01
CA LYS A 264 0.41 -23.52 12.95
C LYS A 264 -0.57 -24.02 11.91
N GLU A 265 -1.74 -23.37 11.80
CA GLU A 265 -2.75 -23.73 10.81
C GLU A 265 -2.39 -23.20 9.42
N VAL A 266 -1.86 -21.98 9.32
CA VAL A 266 -1.47 -21.39 8.02
C VAL A 266 -0.34 -22.17 7.36
N ARG A 267 0.62 -22.73 8.13
CA ARG A 267 1.69 -23.59 7.61
C ARG A 267 1.22 -24.88 6.94
N LYS A 268 -0.02 -25.32 7.20
CA LYS A 268 -0.61 -26.52 6.56
C LYS A 268 -1.20 -26.22 5.17
N ILE A 269 -1.29 -24.96 4.78
CA ILE A 269 -1.91 -24.55 3.51
C ILE A 269 -0.88 -24.66 2.38
N GLU A 270 -1.23 -25.40 1.33
CA GLU A 270 -0.41 -25.50 0.11
C GLU A 270 -0.59 -24.28 -0.79
N ASN A 271 0.13 -23.20 -0.48
CA ASN A 271 0.15 -21.98 -1.29
C ASN A 271 1.55 -21.34 -1.30
N GLU A 272 2.12 -21.15 -2.49
CA GLU A 272 3.50 -20.67 -2.64
C GLU A 272 3.71 -19.23 -2.15
N GLU A 273 2.76 -18.32 -2.39
CA GLU A 273 2.84 -16.93 -1.88
C GLU A 273 2.89 -16.93 -0.35
N LEU A 274 2.03 -17.72 0.31
CA LEU A 274 2.04 -17.88 1.77
C LEU A 274 3.33 -18.53 2.28
N LYS A 275 3.82 -19.59 1.64
CA LYS A 275 5.06 -20.26 2.06
C LYS A 275 6.23 -19.29 2.06
N VAL A 276 6.35 -18.46 1.03
CA VAL A 276 7.39 -17.40 0.96
C VAL A 276 7.22 -16.42 2.12
N GLN A 277 6.00 -15.94 2.40
CA GLN A 277 5.80 -15.00 3.52
C GLN A 277 6.07 -15.63 4.88
N LEU A 278 5.76 -16.91 5.08
CA LEU A 278 6.06 -17.63 6.31
C LEU A 278 7.57 -17.83 6.49
N GLN A 279 8.27 -18.17 5.41
CA GLN A 279 9.71 -18.33 5.42
C GLN A 279 10.40 -17.01 5.80
N VAL A 280 10.02 -15.89 5.18
CA VAL A 280 10.56 -14.55 5.51
C VAL A 280 10.36 -14.23 6.99
N PHE A 281 9.19 -14.53 7.55
CA PHE A 281 8.92 -14.30 8.96
C PHE A 281 9.77 -15.16 9.90
N ASP A 282 9.90 -16.45 9.56
CA ASP A 282 10.63 -17.42 10.37
C ASP A 282 12.14 -17.15 10.33
N GLU A 283 12.71 -16.85 9.16
CA GLU A 283 14.13 -16.49 8.99
C GLU A 283 14.46 -15.20 9.77
N GLN A 284 13.67 -14.13 9.59
CA GLN A 284 13.89 -12.89 10.33
C GLN A 284 13.74 -13.07 11.85
N ALA A 285 12.84 -13.94 12.30
CA ALA A 285 12.65 -14.21 13.72
C ALA A 285 13.84 -14.98 14.33
N GLU A 286 14.44 -15.90 13.57
CA GLU A 286 15.65 -16.62 13.99
C GLU A 286 16.84 -15.66 14.08
N ASP A 287 17.05 -14.83 13.05
CA ASP A 287 18.11 -13.82 13.02
C ASP A 287 17.98 -12.84 14.20
N ASP A 288 16.77 -12.32 14.45
CA ASP A 288 16.52 -11.42 15.58
C ASP A 288 16.72 -12.13 16.95
N SER A 289 16.42 -13.43 17.03
CA SER A 289 16.61 -14.22 18.26
C SER A 289 18.10 -14.50 18.52
N GLU A 290 18.89 -14.72 17.48
CA GLU A 290 20.35 -14.85 17.57
C GLU A 290 20.96 -13.54 18.07
N GLU A 291 20.58 -12.41 17.46
CA GLU A 291 21.06 -11.09 17.84
C GLU A 291 20.70 -10.75 19.30
N LEU A 292 19.45 -11.02 19.71
CA LEU A 292 19.02 -10.83 21.10
C LEU A 292 19.81 -11.71 22.07
N ARG A 293 20.13 -12.96 21.68
CA ARG A 293 20.89 -13.87 22.54
C ARG A 293 22.30 -13.35 22.76
N ILE A 294 22.96 -12.84 21.72
CA ILE A 294 24.29 -12.23 21.82
C ILE A 294 24.24 -11.03 22.79
N ARG A 295 23.26 -10.13 22.63
CA ARG A 295 23.07 -8.99 23.55
C ARG A 295 22.84 -9.44 25.00
N LEU A 296 22.12 -10.54 25.22
CA LEU A 296 21.91 -11.11 26.56
C LEU A 296 23.19 -11.71 27.14
N GLU A 297 24.04 -12.33 26.32
CA GLU A 297 25.35 -12.85 26.74
C GLU A 297 26.28 -11.70 27.16
N ASP A 298 26.31 -10.61 26.38
CA ASP A 298 27.07 -9.40 26.74
C ASP A 298 26.60 -8.82 28.08
N VAL A 299 25.28 -8.64 28.25
CA VAL A 299 24.69 -8.17 29.51
C VAL A 299 25.04 -9.09 30.70
N ARG A 300 25.06 -10.42 30.49
CA ARG A 300 25.42 -11.37 31.55
C ARG A 300 26.90 -11.30 31.95
N ILE A 301 27.77 -10.90 31.04
CA ILE A 301 29.20 -10.69 31.31
C ILE A 301 29.41 -9.36 32.04
N GLU A 302 28.70 -8.31 31.62
CA GLU A 302 28.82 -6.97 32.20
C GLU A 302 28.13 -6.81 33.55
N MET A 303 27.04 -7.56 33.80
CA MET A 303 26.20 -7.44 35.00
C MET A 303 26.24 -8.74 35.82
N ASP A 304 27.42 -9.09 36.35
CA ASP A 304 27.62 -10.32 37.11
C ASP A 304 27.30 -10.17 38.63
N ASP A 305 27.15 -8.93 39.12
CA ASP A 305 26.66 -8.61 40.47
C ASP A 305 25.22 -8.07 40.43
N VAL A 306 24.37 -8.61 41.31
CA VAL A 306 22.99 -8.13 41.52
C VAL A 306 22.93 -6.64 41.84
N ARG A 307 23.97 -6.07 42.48
CA ARG A 307 24.05 -4.62 42.76
C ARG A 307 24.09 -3.79 41.48
N GLU A 308 24.82 -4.23 40.46
CA GLU A 308 24.90 -3.54 39.17
C GLU A 308 23.54 -3.57 38.45
N VAL A 309 22.81 -4.68 38.58
CA VAL A 309 21.41 -4.77 38.11
C VAL A 309 20.52 -3.74 38.78
N PHE A 310 20.59 -3.62 40.12
CA PHE A 310 19.84 -2.61 40.85
C PHE A 310 20.21 -1.19 40.45
N ASP A 311 21.50 -0.89 40.31
CA ASP A 311 21.98 0.44 39.92
C ASP A 311 21.48 0.81 38.51
N ILE A 312 21.53 -0.10 37.54
CA ILE A 312 20.99 0.14 36.19
C ILE A 312 19.48 0.36 36.25
N LEU A 313 18.73 -0.45 36.98
CA LEU A 313 17.28 -0.26 37.11
C LEU A 313 16.92 1.08 37.74
N VAL A 314 17.63 1.49 38.80
CA VAL A 314 17.43 2.79 39.43
C VAL A 314 17.80 3.94 38.49
N ASN A 315 18.85 3.80 37.69
CA ASN A 315 19.30 4.86 36.80
C ASN A 315 18.49 4.98 35.50
N THR A 316 17.87 3.89 35.03
CA THR A 316 17.20 3.84 33.71
C THR A 316 15.69 3.72 33.80
N VAL A 317 15.15 3.09 34.85
CA VAL A 317 13.72 2.77 34.97
C VAL A 317 13.02 3.65 35.99
N LYS A 318 13.66 3.94 37.13
CA LYS A 318 13.06 4.79 38.18
C LYS A 318 12.72 6.18 37.66
N ASP A 319 11.57 6.72 38.06
CA ASP A 319 11.04 8.02 37.66
C ASP A 319 10.80 8.15 36.13
N SER A 320 10.86 7.04 35.38
CA SER A 320 10.56 6.98 33.95
C SER A 320 9.13 6.51 33.68
N LYS A 321 8.66 6.64 32.43
CA LYS A 321 7.37 6.07 32.00
C LYS A 321 7.31 4.54 32.13
N ALA A 322 8.45 3.85 32.19
CA ALA A 322 8.52 2.40 32.29
C ALA A 322 8.38 1.88 33.73
N GLU A 323 8.51 2.75 34.74
CA GLU A 323 8.57 2.35 36.16
C GLU A 323 7.37 1.49 36.59
N ASN A 324 6.16 1.98 36.32
CA ASN A 324 4.92 1.30 36.71
C ASN A 324 4.70 -0.05 36.00
N TYR A 325 5.37 -0.29 34.86
CA TYR A 325 5.27 -1.56 34.14
C TYR A 325 6.31 -2.58 34.61
N PHE A 326 7.41 -2.11 35.21
CA PHE A 326 8.47 -2.97 35.74
C PHE A 326 8.17 -3.45 37.17
N LEU A 327 7.53 -2.61 37.99
CA LEU A 327 7.08 -2.93 39.35
C LEU A 327 5.93 -3.95 39.39
#